data_AF-A0A7W8BUX5-F1
#
_entry.id   AF-A0A7W8BUX5-F1
#
_cell.length_a   1.000
_cell.length_b   1.000
_cell.length_c   1.000
_cell.angle_alpha   90.00
_cell.angle_beta   90.00
_cell.angle_gamma   90.00
#
_symmetry.space_group_name_H-M   'P 1'
#
loop_
_entity.id
_entity.type
_entity.pdbx_description
1 polymer ?
#
loop_
_entity_poly.entity_id
_entity_poly.type
_entity_poly.pdbx_seq_one_letter_code
_entity_poly.pdbx_strand_id
1 'polypeptide(L)' 'CEAHGHELLPKNVEGTHAKLKRLVKLGILTEADTGNFARKQ' A
#
# COMPACT_ATOMS: atom_id res chain seq x y z
N CYS A 1 25.33 0.25 -9.06
CA CYS A 1 23.98 -0.32 -8.89
C CYS A 1 22.97 0.62 -9.51
N GLU A 2 22.71 0.42 -10.79
CA GLU A 2 21.64 1.10 -11.50
C GLU A 2 20.36 0.35 -11.15
N ALA A 3 19.64 0.85 -10.15
CA ALA A 3 18.31 0.36 -9.83
C ALA A 3 17.28 1.15 -10.66
N HIS A 4 16.14 0.52 -10.89
CA HIS A 4 14.90 1.07 -11.47
C HIS A 4 14.68 0.81 -12.96
N GLY A 5 15.12 -0.34 -13.44
CA GLY A 5 14.49 -1.07 -14.55
C GLY A 5 13.48 -2.10 -14.05
N HIS A 6 12.60 -1.73 -13.11
CA HIS A 6 11.44 -2.57 -12.83
C HIS A 6 10.18 -1.80 -13.22
N GLU A 7 9.53 -2.28 -14.28
CA GLU A 7 8.11 -2.11 -14.47
C GLU A 7 7.39 -2.74 -13.25
N LEU A 8 7.32 -2.00 -12.14
CA LEU A 8 6.68 -2.47 -10.92
C LEU A 8 5.20 -2.16 -11.00
N LEU A 9 4.46 -3.25 -11.20
CA LEU A 9 3.04 -3.47 -10.93
C LEU A 9 2.12 -3.23 -12.14
N PRO A 10 1.69 -4.34 -12.77
CA PRO A 10 0.26 -4.58 -12.78
C PRO A 10 -0.10 -6.06 -12.62
N LYS A 11 -0.87 -6.38 -11.57
CA LYS A 11 -1.86 -7.49 -11.62
C LYS A 11 -2.87 -7.50 -10.47
N ASN A 12 -2.65 -6.76 -9.40
CA ASN A 12 -3.59 -6.72 -8.27
C ASN A 12 -3.50 -5.43 -7.44
N VAL A 13 -3.13 -4.30 -8.04
CA VAL A 13 -2.99 -3.02 -7.32
C VAL A 13 -4.29 -2.65 -6.62
N GLU A 14 -5.44 -2.85 -7.26
CA GLU A 14 -6.77 -2.69 -6.65
C GLU A 14 -7.03 -3.68 -5.50
N GLY A 15 -6.64 -4.94 -5.64
CA GLY A 15 -6.83 -5.95 -4.60
C GLY A 15 -5.96 -5.71 -3.37
N THR A 16 -4.71 -5.29 -3.59
CA THR A 16 -3.78 -4.89 -2.53
C THR A 16 -4.28 -3.61 -1.86
N HIS A 17 -4.71 -2.61 -2.63
CA HIS A 17 -5.29 -1.37 -2.11
C HIS A 17 -6.58 -1.60 -1.31
N ALA A 18 -7.46 -2.49 -1.77
CA ALA A 18 -8.67 -2.89 -1.03
C ALA A 18 -8.33 -3.55 0.31
N LYS A 19 -7.30 -4.40 0.34
CA LYS A 19 -6.80 -5.01 1.57
C LYS A 19 -6.20 -3.97 2.52
N LEU A 20 -5.38 -3.05 2.02
CA LEU A 20 -4.78 -1.99 2.82
C LEU A 20 -5.85 -1.06 3.42
N LYS A 21 -6.83 -0.62 2.64
CA LYS A 21 -7.99 0.13 3.15
C LYS A 21 -8.78 -0.63 4.21
N ARG A 22 -8.94 -1.96 4.08
CA ARG A 22 -9.58 -2.77 5.11
C ARG A 22 -8.78 -2.76 6.41
N LEU A 23 -7.46 -2.85 6.35
CA LEU A 23 -6.59 -2.79 7.54
C LEU A 23 -6.62 -1.41 8.23
N VAL A 24 -6.81 -0.34 7.46
CA VAL A 24 -7.04 1.01 8.00
C VAL A 24 -8.38 1.09 8.74
N LYS A 25 -9.46 0.57 8.14
CA LYS A 25 -10.77 0.49 8.80
C LYS A 25 -10.74 -0.32 10.10
N LEU A 26 -9.92 -1.36 10.15
CA LEU A 26 -9.69 -2.17 11.35
C LEU A 26 -8.78 -1.48 12.38
N GLY A 27 -8.23 -0.31 12.07
CA GLY A 27 -7.36 0.47 12.96
C GLY A 27 -5.96 -0.08 13.12
N ILE A 28 -5.57 -1.10 12.33
CA ILE A 28 -4.23 -1.72 12.35
C ILE A 28 -3.21 -0.82 11.65
N LEU A 29 -3.65 -0.23 10.53
CA LEU A 29 -2.89 0.75 9.77
C LEU A 29 -3.51 2.14 9.92
N THR A 30 -2.74 3.14 9.54
CA THR A 30 -3.18 4.52 9.31
C THR A 30 -2.77 4.94 7.91
N GLU A 31 -3.62 5.69 7.22
CA GLU A 31 -3.22 6.37 5.99
C GLU A 31 -2.37 7.57 6.39
N ALA A 32 -1.12 7.60 5.93
CA ALA A 32 -0.18 8.69 6.20
C ALA A 32 -0.31 9.80 5.15
N ASP A 33 -0.42 9.40 3.88
CA ASP A 33 -0.65 10.25 2.71
C ASP A 33 -1.52 9.49 1.70
N THR A 34 -2.00 10.15 0.65
CA THR A 34 -2.82 9.49 -0.39
C THR A 34 -2.06 8.31 -1.01
N GLY A 35 -2.51 7.09 -0.73
CA GLY A 35 -1.89 5.85 -1.20
C GLY A 35 -0.74 5.32 -0.33
N ASN A 36 -0.40 5.99 0.77
CA ASN A 36 0.63 5.56 1.71
C ASN A 36 0.01 5.08 3.03
N PHE A 37 0.40 3.88 3.46
CA PHE A 37 -0.14 3.21 4.65
C PHE A 37 0.98 2.93 5.64
N ALA A 38 0.80 3.38 6.88
CA ALA A 38 1.75 3.16 7.96
C ALA A 38 1.12 2.30 9.07
N ARG A 39 1.95 1.51 9.77
CA ARG A 39 1.51 0.79 10.97
C ARG A 39 1.29 1.79 12.10
N LYS A 40 0.19 1.63 12.85
CA LYS A 40 0.06 2.36 14.12
C LYS A 40 1.11 1.84 15.11
N GLN A 41 1.84 2.75 15.75
CA GLN A 41 2.79 2.42 16.84
C GLN A 41 2.06 1.76 18.01
#